data_AF-A0A8I1ZQM2-F1
#
_entry.id   AF-A0A8I1ZQM2-F1
#
_cell.length_a   1.000
_cell.length_b   1.000
_cell.length_c   1.000
_cell.angle_alpha   90.00
_cell.angle_beta   90.00
_cell.angle_gamma   90.00
#
_symmetry.space_group_name_H-M   'P 1'
#
loop_
_entity.id
_entity.type
_entity.pdbx_description
1 polymer ?
#
loop_
_entity_poly.entity_id
_entity_poly.type
_entity_poly.pdbx_seq_one_letter_code
_entity_poly.pdbx_strand_id
1 'polypeptide(L)' 'MILSHIDILDKRNMQHRVKATIVANHPLSRYGQPVILLENGRALDKSSWFSHRYRVLKASKKEISALLSTGLV' A
#
# COMPACT_ATOMS: atom_id res chain seq x y z
N MET A 1 -7.44 3.68 3.91
CA MET A 1 -6.64 4.44 2.93
C MET A 1 -7.08 4.09 1.51
N ILE A 2 -6.91 5.02 0.56
CA ILE A 2 -7.11 4.79 -0.88
C ILE A 2 -5.76 4.97 -1.58
N LEU A 3 -5.36 3.94 -2.31
CA LEU A 3 -4.18 3.94 -3.17
C LEU A 3 -4.58 3.94 -4.64
N SER A 4 -3.76 4.52 -5.51
CA SER A 4 -3.77 4.21 -6.94
C SER A 4 -2.55 3.40 -7.31
N HIS A 5 -2.67 2.53 -8.30
CA HIS A 5 -1.57 1.79 -8.88
C HIS A 5 -1.75 1.66 -10.39
N ILE A 6 -0.65 1.41 -11.08
CA ILE A 6 -0.64 1.10 -12.50
C ILE A 6 -0.49 -0.42 -12.62
N ASP A 7 -1.37 -1.02 -13.41
CA ASP A 7 -1.17 -2.41 -13.80
C ASP A 7 -0.14 -2.45 -14.93
N ILE A 8 1.02 -3.02 -14.63
CA ILE A 8 2.12 -3.19 -15.60
C ILE A 8 1.74 -4.19 -16.71
N LEU A 9 0.72 -5.02 -16.50
CA LEU A 9 0.19 -5.96 -17.49
C LEU A 9 -0.88 -5.30 -18.37
N ASP A 10 -1.48 -4.20 -17.93
CA ASP A 10 -2.42 -3.45 -18.75
C ASP A 10 -1.67 -2.52 -19.71
N LYS A 11 -1.72 -2.86 -21.00
CA LYS A 11 -1.11 -2.06 -22.09
C LYS A 11 -1.62 -0.61 -22.12
N ARG A 12 -2.73 -0.29 -21.45
CA ARG A 12 -3.30 1.05 -21.40
C ARG A 12 -2.77 1.91 -20.25
N ASN A 13 -1.89 1.39 -19.38
CA ASN A 13 -1.39 2.11 -18.19
C ASN A 13 -2.52 2.73 -17.36
N MET A 14 -3.65 2.04 -17.25
CA MET A 14 -4.80 2.56 -16.52
C MET A 14 -4.49 2.63 -15.03
N GLN A 15 -4.84 3.76 -14.40
CA GLN A 15 -4.70 3.92 -12.96
C GLN A 15 -5.88 3.26 -12.26
N HIS A 16 -5.60 2.24 -11.46
CA HIS A 16 -6.59 1.53 -10.68
C HIS A 16 -6.57 2.02 -9.24
N ARG A 17 -7.75 2.36 -8.72
CA ARG A 17 -7.94 2.73 -7.32
C ARG A 17 -8.25 1.50 -6.49
N VAL A 18 -7.57 1.36 -5.36
CA VAL A 18 -7.78 0.24 -4.44
C VAL A 18 -7.84 0.76 -3.02
N LYS A 19 -8.75 0.21 -2.21
CA LYS A 19 -8.75 0.47 -0.77
C LYS A 19 -7.68 -0.38 -0.11
N ALA A 20 -6.99 0.23 0.83
CA ALA A 20 -5.97 -0.43 1.61
C ALA A 20 -6.05 0.04 3.07
N THR A 21 -5.60 -0.80 3.98
CA THR A 21 -5.54 -0.55 5.41
C THR A 21 -4.13 -0.84 5.89
N ILE A 22 -3.53 0.08 6.63
CA ILE A 22 -2.23 -0.17 7.24
C ILE A 22 -2.44 -0.71 8.66
N VAL A 23 -1.81 -1.85 8.95
CA VAL A 23 -1.94 -2.55 10.24
C VAL A 23 -0.56 -2.87 10.80
N ALA A 24 -0.33 -2.50 12.05
CA ALA A 24 0.90 -2.86 12.78
C ALA A 24 0.78 -4.24 13.47
N ASN A 25 -0.45 -4.70 13.74
CA ASN A 25 -0.75 -5.97 14.39
C ASN A 25 -1.26 -6.98 13.35
N HIS A 26 -0.38 -7.44 12.48
CA HIS A 26 -0.70 -8.50 11.51
C HIS A 26 0.34 -9.63 11.63
N PRO A 27 0.00 -10.91 11.37
CA PRO A 27 1.01 -11.98 11.40
C PRO A 27 2.22 -11.75 10.48
N LEU A 28 2.05 -10.94 9.44
CA LEU A 28 3.13 -10.52 8.53
C LEU A 28 3.93 -9.30 9.04
N SER A 29 3.48 -8.66 10.11
CA SER A 29 4.21 -7.60 10.81
C SER A 29 5.36 -8.23 11.60
N ARG A 30 6.53 -8.34 10.97
CA ARG A 30 7.76 -8.67 11.67
C ARG A 30 8.26 -7.42 12.40
N TYR A 31 8.60 -7.58 13.68
CA TYR A 31 9.17 -6.51 14.51
C TYR A 31 8.27 -5.27 14.66
N GLY A 32 6.94 -5.46 14.59
CA GLY A 32 5.98 -4.35 14.73
C GLY A 32 5.95 -3.39 13.54
N GLN A 33 6.60 -3.75 12.42
CA GLN A 33 6.58 -2.92 11.22
C GLN A 33 5.18 -2.89 10.60
N PRO A 34 4.63 -1.71 10.30
CA PRO A 34 3.31 -1.62 9.71
C PRO A 34 3.26 -2.27 8.33
N VAL A 35 2.24 -3.08 8.11
CA VAL A 35 1.97 -3.79 6.84
C VAL A 35 0.75 -3.17 6.19
N ILE A 36 0.83 -2.92 4.88
CA ILE A 36 -0.30 -2.44 4.09
C ILE A 36 -1.09 -3.67 3.61
N LEU A 37 -2.34 -3.79 3.99
CA LEU A 37 -3.28 -4.78 3.48
C LEU A 37 -4.19 -4.15 2.42
N LEU A 38 -4.30 -4.79 1.27
CA LEU A 38 -5.28 -4.47 0.25
C LEU A 38 -6.65 -5.06 0.63
N GLU A 39 -7.73 -4.51 0.08
CA GLU A 39 -9.11 -4.99 0.33
C GLU A 39 -9.31 -6.47 -0.03
N ASN A 40 -8.50 -7.02 -0.94
CA ASN A 40 -8.50 -8.44 -1.31
C ASN A 40 -7.73 -9.34 -0.32
N GLY A 41 -7.31 -8.83 0.83
CA GLY A 41 -6.60 -9.57 1.88
C GLY A 41 -5.11 -9.80 1.61
N ARG A 42 -4.57 -9.31 0.48
CA ARG A 42 -3.14 -9.39 0.19
C ARG A 42 -2.37 -8.30 0.93
N ALA A 43 -1.22 -8.66 1.47
CA ALA A 43 -0.26 -7.67 1.95
C ALA A 43 0.53 -7.10 0.77
N LEU A 44 0.72 -5.79 0.79
CA LEU A 44 1.52 -5.05 -0.18
C LEU A 44 2.92 -4.87 0.38
N ASP A 45 3.90 -5.49 -0.27
CA ASP A 45 5.31 -5.34 0.05
C ASP A 45 5.95 -4.18 -0.75
N LYS A 46 7.20 -3.86 -0.39
CA LYS A 46 7.95 -2.75 -1.01
C LYS A 46 8.19 -2.95 -2.51
N SER A 47 8.49 -4.17 -2.95
CA SER A 47 8.75 -4.44 -4.36
C SER A 47 7.50 -4.20 -5.20
N SER A 48 6.35 -4.72 -4.77
CA SER A 48 5.07 -4.46 -5.43
C SER A 48 4.67 -2.98 -5.40
N TRP A 49 4.94 -2.27 -4.29
CA TRP A 49 4.73 -0.82 -4.20
C TRP A 49 5.43 -0.06 -5.33
N PHE A 50 6.73 -0.30 -5.51
CA PHE A 50 7.51 0.38 -6.55
C PHE A 50 7.18 -0.11 -7.96
N SER A 51 7.02 -1.42 -8.15
CA SER A 51 6.77 -2.03 -9.47
C SER A 51 5.46 -1.54 -10.10
N HIS A 52 4.41 -1.43 -9.29
CA HIS A 52 3.09 -0.93 -9.73
C HIS A 52 2.90 0.58 -9.51
N ARG A 53 3.98 1.29 -9.14
CA ARG A 53 3.98 2.75 -8.94
C ARG A 53 2.83 3.22 -8.06
N TYR A 54 2.64 2.54 -6.92
CA TYR A 54 1.57 2.87 -5.99
C TYR A 54 1.68 4.32 -5.52
N ARG A 55 0.54 5.01 -5.41
CA ARG A 55 0.43 6.37 -4.88
C ARG A 55 -0.70 6.45 -3.88
N VAL A 56 -0.48 7.23 -2.82
CA VAL A 56 -1.51 7.51 -1.83
C VAL A 56 -2.43 8.60 -2.35
N LEU A 57 -3.71 8.27 -2.59
CA LEU A 57 -4.72 9.26 -2.98
C LEU A 57 -5.41 9.86 -1.76
N LYS A 58 -5.64 9.05 -0.73
CA LYS A 58 -6.29 9.48 0.52
C LYS A 58 -5.83 8.62 1.68
N ALA A 59 -5.33 9.26 2.72
CA ALA A 59 -4.96 8.60 3.97
C ALA A 59 -5.26 9.54 5.15
N SER A 60 -5.61 8.96 6.29
CA SER A 60 -5.71 9.65 7.57
C SER A 60 -4.31 9.97 8.12
N LYS A 61 -4.22 10.91 9.08
CA LYS A 61 -2.94 11.28 9.71
C LYS A 61 -2.21 10.06 10.31
N LYS A 62 -2.95 9.13 10.92
CA LYS A 62 -2.39 7.88 11.48
C LYS A 62 -1.81 6.98 10.38
N GLU A 63 -2.53 6.84 9.27
CA GLU A 63 -2.08 6.03 8.13
C GLU A 63 -0.84 6.63 7.46
N ILE A 64 -0.77 7.96 7.32
CA ILE A 64 0.40 8.66 6.77
C ILE A 64 1.62 8.46 7.66
N SER A 65 1.48 8.62 8.98
CA SER A 65 2.59 8.41 9.92
C SER A 65 3.14 6.98 9.85
N ALA A 66 2.25 5.99 9.77
CA ALA A 66 2.64 4.60 9.58
C ALA A 66 3.34 4.38 8.22
N LEU A 67 2.87 4.98 7.13
CA LEU A 67 3.53 4.91 5.82
C LEU A 67 4.94 5.51 5.84
N LEU A 68 5.14 6.65 6.49
CA LEU A 68 6.47 7.26 6.64
C LEU A 68 7.44 6.31 7.36
N SER A 69 6.97 5.59 8.38
CA SER A 69 7.80 4.60 9.08
C SER A 69 8.20 3.40 8.21
N THR A 70 7.47 3.11 7.13
CA THR A 70 7.84 2.05 6.17
C THR A 70 8.88 2.49 5.13
N GLY A 71 9.09 3.81 4.96
CA GLY A 71 9.95 4.39 3.93
C GLY A 71 9.39 4.27 2.50
N LEU A 72 8.06 4.11 2.37
CA LEU A 72 7.35 4.00 1.09
C LEU A 72 6.89 5.37 0.54
N VAL A 73 6.89 6.40 1.39
CA VAL A 73 6.48 7.79 1.12
C VAL A 73 7.51 8.72 1.73
#